data_AF-A0A6N3GKL3-F1
#
_entry.id   AF-A0A6N3GKL3-F1
#
_cell.length_a   1.000
_cell.length_b   1.000
_cell.length_c   1.000
_cell.angle_alpha   90.00
_cell.angle_beta   90.00
_cell.angle_gamma   90.00
#
_symmetry.space_group_name_H-M   'P 1'
#
loop_
_entity.id
_entity.type
_entity.pdbx_description
1 polymer ?
#
loop_
_entity_poly.entity_id
_entity_poly.type
_entity_poly.pdbx_seq_one_letter_code
_entity_poly.pdbx_strand_id
1 'polypeptide(L)' 'MIGSHYGSVFDATQTEVSEAGDLQLVKAVAWYDNEYGFVTQLVRTLDKFAAL' A
#
# COMPACT_ATOMS: atom_id res chain seq x y z
N MET A 1 7.94 7.08 1.94
CA MET A 1 8.16 7.20 3.40
C MET A 1 9.41 6.44 3.72
N ILE A 2 10.39 7.03 4.41
CA ILE A 2 11.57 6.30 4.87
C ILE A 2 11.33 5.94 6.35
N GLY A 3 11.50 4.67 6.71
CA GLY A 3 11.31 4.16 8.07
C GLY A 3 9.86 3.84 8.47
N SER A 4 8.93 3.83 7.52
CA SER A 4 7.54 3.42 7.81
C SER A 4 7.44 1.91 7.95
N HIS A 5 6.70 1.44 8.95
CA HIS A 5 6.46 0.02 9.20
C HIS A 5 5.27 -0.55 8.42
N TYR A 6 4.54 0.29 7.68
CA TYR A 6 3.42 -0.14 6.84
C TYR A 6 3.92 -0.62 5.47
N GLY A 7 3.42 -1.78 5.01
CA GLY A 7 3.71 -2.28 3.66
C GLY A 7 3.03 -1.49 2.53
N SER A 8 2.03 -0.68 2.85
CA SER A 8 1.34 0.22 1.94
C SER A 8 0.66 1.34 2.73
N VAL A 9 0.75 2.58 2.25
CA VAL A 9 0.03 3.72 2.80
C VAL A 9 -0.71 4.41 1.66
N PHE A 10 -2.03 4.31 1.71
CA PHE A 10 -2.91 4.94 0.73
C PHE A 10 -2.81 6.47 0.80
N ASP A 11 -2.72 7.11 -0.36
CA ASP A 11 -2.71 8.56 -0.50
C ASP A 11 -4.03 9.03 -1.11
N ALA A 12 -4.97 9.39 -0.22
CA ALA A 12 -6.29 9.85 -0.62
C ALA A 12 -6.23 11.12 -1.49
N THR A 13 -5.17 11.94 -1.35
CA THR A 13 -5.04 13.22 -2.06
C THR A 13 -4.82 13.05 -3.56
N GLN A 14 -4.38 11.86 -3.99
CA GLN A 14 -4.13 11.51 -5.39
C GLN A 14 -5.21 10.59 -5.99
N THR A 15 -6.36 10.45 -5.32
CA THR A 15 -7.50 9.72 -5.88
C THR A 15 -8.08 10.51 -7.05
N GLU A 16 -8.18 9.88 -8.21
CA GLU A 16 -8.69 10.50 -9.43
C GLU A 16 -9.78 9.62 -10.07
N VAL A 17 -10.84 10.26 -10.53
CA VAL A 17 -11.92 9.64 -11.30
C VAL A 17 -12.03 10.36 -12.63
N SER A 18 -11.89 9.63 -13.73
CA SER A 18 -12.05 10.16 -15.10
C SER A 18 -13.27 9.49 -15.76
N GLU A 19 -14.11 10.26 -16.44
CA GLU A 19 -15.35 9.78 -17.04
C GLU A 19 -15.37 9.99 -18.57
N ALA A 20 -15.95 9.04 -19.30
CA ALA A 20 -16.14 9.10 -20.74
C ALA A 20 -17.49 8.47 -21.12
N GLY A 21 -18.54 9.29 -21.19
CA GLY A 21 -19.92 8.81 -21.34
C GLY A 21 -20.33 7.99 -20.12
N ASP A 22 -20.79 6.76 -20.33
CA ASP A 22 -21.19 5.84 -19.26
C ASP A 22 -20.00 5.06 -18.64
N LEU A 23 -18.77 5.33 -19.08
CA LEU A 23 -17.56 4.66 -18.58
C LEU A 23 -16.84 5.52 -17.53
N GLN A 24 -16.30 4.86 -16.51
CA GLN A 24 -15.50 5.47 -15.46
C GLN A 24 -14.16 4.74 -15.28
N LEU A 25 -13.07 5.50 -15.21
CA LEU A 25 -11.74 5.03 -14.82
C LEU A 25 -11.38 5.63 -13.46
N VAL A 26 -11.10 4.77 -12.49
CA VAL A 26 -10.70 5.19 -11.14
C VAL A 26 -9.23 4.86 -10.92
N LYS A 27 -8.45 5.86 -10.51
CA LYS A 27 -7.03 5.74 -10.18
C LYS A 27 -6.82 6.01 -8.69
N ALA A 28 -6.12 5.11 -8.02
CA ALA A 28 -5.71 5.22 -6.63
C ALA A 28 -4.20 5.08 -6.53
N VAL A 29 -3.59 5.77 -5.56
CA VAL A 29 -2.14 5.77 -5.33
C VAL A 29 -1.86 5.34 -3.90
N ALA A 30 -0.80 4.55 -3.73
CA ALA A 30 -0.25 4.23 -2.43
C ALA A 30 1.28 4.33 -2.45
N TRP A 31 1.83 4.80 -1.35
CA TRP A 31 3.26 4.86 -1.10
C TRP A 31 3.68 3.72 -0.19
N TYR A 32 4.93 3.30 -0.30
CA TYR A 32 5.53 2.40 0.67
C TYR A 32 7.03 2.67 0.77
N ASP A 33 7.61 2.27 1.89
CA ASP A 33 9.06 2.11 1.99
C ASP A 33 9.41 0.76 1.35
N ASN A 34 10.09 0.78 0.21
CA ASN A 34 10.44 -0.42 -0.53
C ASN A 34 11.47 -1.31 0.21
N GLU A 35 12.18 -0.78 1.20
CA GLU A 35 13.09 -1.54 2.05
C GLU A 35 12.41 -1.89 3.38
N TYR A 36 12.16 -0.89 4.22
CA TYR A 36 11.72 -1.10 5.60
C TYR A 36 10.26 -1.57 5.70
N GLY A 37 9.39 -1.04 4.85
CA GLY A 37 7.98 -1.42 4.79
C GLY A 37 7.82 -2.86 4.35
N PHE A 38 8.58 -3.27 3.33
CA PHE A 38 8.63 -4.67 2.87
C PHE A 38 9.15 -5.62 3.97
N VAL A 39 10.32 -5.31 4.57
CA VAL A 39 10.92 -6.15 5.61
C VAL A 39 10.00 -6.28 6.83
N THR A 40 9.31 -5.21 7.22
CA THR A 40 8.36 -5.29 8.35
C THR A 40 7.18 -6.22 8.03
N GLN A 41 6.65 -6.23 6.80
CA GLN A 41 5.60 -7.20 6.42
C GLN A 41 6.12 -8.65 6.41
N LEU A 42 7.37 -8.87 6.02
CA LEU A 42 8.02 -10.17 6.10
C LEU A 42 8.12 -10.65 7.56
N VAL A 43 8.59 -9.81 8.48
CA VAL A 43 8.69 -10.14 9.91
C VAL A 43 7.32 -10.52 10.48
N ARG A 44 6.25 -9.78 10.17
CA ARG A 44 4.89 -10.15 10.61
C ARG A 44 4.46 -11.53 10.11
N THR A 45 4.85 -11.90 8.90
CA THR A 45 4.59 -13.24 8.36
C THR A 45 5.36 -14.31 9.13
N LEU A 46 6.62 -14.04 9.47
CA LEU A 46 7.45 -14.94 10.29
C LEU A 46 6.88 -15.10 11.70
N ASP A 47 6.45 -14.01 12.34
CA ASP A 47 5.78 -14.06 13.64
C ASP A 47 4.50 -14.91 13.58
N LYS A 48 3.72 -14.74 12.50
CA LYS A 48 2.53 -15.56 12.28
C LYS A 48 2.89 -17.03 12.11
N PHE A 49 3.96 -17.36 11.40
CA PHE A 49 4.43 -18.73 11.21
C PHE A 49 4.97 -19.37 12.49
N ALA A 50 5.66 -18.60 13.34
CA ALA A 50 6.13 -19.09 14.63
C ALA A 50 4.98 -19.42 15.61
N ALA A 51 3.79 -18.84 15.39
CA ALA A 51 2.58 -19.06 16.18
C ALA A 51 1.59 -20.05 15.54
N LEU A 52 1.99 -20.81 14.53
CA LEU A 52 1.24 -21.95 13.98
C LEU A 52 1.46 -23.22 14.81
#